data_AF-A0A519L9X1-F1
#
_entry.id   AF-A0A519L9X1-F1
#
_cell.length_a   1.000
_cell.length_b   1.000
_cell.length_c   1.000
_cell.angle_alpha   90.00
_cell.angle_beta   90.00
_cell.angle_gamma   90.00
#
_symmetry.space_group_name_H-M   'P 1'
#
loop_
_entity.id
_entity.type
_entity.pdbx_description
1 polymer ?
#
loop_
_entity_poly.entity_id
_entity_poly.type
_entity_poly.pdbx_seq_one_letter_code
_entity_poly.pdbx_strand_id
1 'polypeptide(L)'
;MIPPAVLAAFADVLPEGGPGVRAARPEDANRVQRMLAGDPADWSDEDIDIVMAHAQTTLGGPETFKWILPVWLGRSAANPRHGWITVSEVLADKLDRAGFDDWPEAQRAAILPLLSQWLHAQETAFPDDAVPYAPEDDAVLREWLKARTA
;
A
#
# COMPACT_ATOMS: atom_id res chain seq x y z
N MET A 1 13.47 -0.57 -4.43
CA MET A 1 13.20 -1.23 -5.73
C MET A 1 12.28 -2.41 -5.46
N ILE A 2 11.14 -2.49 -6.12
CA ILE A 2 10.16 -3.56 -5.90
C ILE A 2 10.68 -4.83 -6.58
N PRO A 3 10.73 -5.99 -5.90
CA PRO A 3 11.18 -7.23 -6.53
C PRO A 3 10.32 -7.61 -7.75
N PRO A 4 10.91 -8.08 -8.86
CA PRO A 4 10.14 -8.47 -10.06
C PRO A 4 9.07 -9.54 -9.78
N ALA A 5 9.32 -10.44 -8.84
CA ALA A 5 8.36 -11.47 -8.43
C ALA A 5 7.10 -10.87 -7.79
N VAL A 6 7.22 -9.73 -7.10
CA VAL A 6 6.06 -9.01 -6.55
C VAL A 6 5.23 -8.43 -7.69
N LEU A 7 5.86 -7.75 -8.64
CA LEU A 7 5.15 -7.18 -9.80
C LEU A 7 4.44 -8.27 -10.61
N ALA A 8 5.08 -9.43 -10.80
CA ALA A 8 4.48 -10.57 -11.48
C ALA A 8 3.24 -11.12 -10.75
N ALA A 9 3.26 -11.19 -9.41
CA ALA A 9 2.12 -11.67 -8.63
C ALA A 9 0.88 -10.75 -8.73
N PHE A 10 1.08 -9.48 -9.07
CA PHE A 10 0.04 -8.46 -9.17
C PHE A 10 -0.24 -7.99 -10.61
N ALA A 11 0.35 -8.64 -11.62
CA ALA A 11 0.25 -8.21 -13.01
C ALA A 11 -1.20 -8.14 -13.54
N ASP A 12 -2.08 -9.03 -13.04
CA ASP A 12 -3.49 -9.10 -13.44
C ASP A 12 -4.42 -8.31 -12.49
N VAL A 13 -3.88 -7.68 -11.44
CA VAL A 13 -4.66 -6.87 -10.51
C VAL A 13 -4.78 -5.46 -11.09
N LEU A 14 -6.01 -5.02 -11.34
CA LEU A 14 -6.31 -3.69 -11.88
C LEU A 14 -7.38 -3.00 -11.04
N PRO A 15 -7.37 -1.66 -10.97
CA PRO A 15 -8.44 -0.89 -10.32
C PRO A 15 -9.83 -1.27 -10.86
N GLU A 16 -10.84 -1.29 -9.99
CA GLU A 16 -12.20 -1.60 -10.41
C GLU A 16 -12.72 -0.59 -11.44
N GLY A 17 -13.37 -1.09 -12.49
CA GLY A 17 -14.12 -0.27 -13.43
C GLY A 17 -13.40 0.17 -14.70
N GLY A 18 -12.18 -0.32 -14.97
CA GLY A 18 -11.47 0.00 -16.22
C GLY A 18 -11.41 1.51 -16.48
N PRO A 19 -11.74 2.04 -17.68
CA PRO A 19 -11.66 3.47 -17.98
C PRO A 19 -12.57 4.39 -17.14
N GLY A 20 -13.29 3.89 -16.12
CA GLY A 20 -14.08 4.69 -15.19
C GLY A 20 -13.91 4.26 -13.74
N VAL A 21 -12.70 4.35 -13.19
CA VAL A 21 -12.45 4.14 -11.75
C VAL A 21 -13.37 5.06 -10.94
N ARG A 22 -14.14 4.47 -10.02
CA ARG A 22 -15.04 5.22 -9.14
C ARG A 22 -14.20 6.10 -8.21
N ALA A 23 -14.34 7.42 -8.31
CA ALA A 23 -13.64 8.36 -7.46
C ALA A 23 -14.60 9.41 -6.94
N ALA A 24 -14.36 9.91 -5.72
CA ALA A 24 -15.08 11.07 -5.20
C ALA A 24 -14.78 12.35 -6.00
N ARG A 25 -13.58 12.45 -6.59
CA ARG A 25 -13.13 13.59 -7.40
C ARG A 25 -12.68 13.14 -8.79
N PRO A 26 -13.03 13.89 -9.86
CA PRO A 26 -12.56 13.59 -11.21
C PRO A 26 -11.02 13.60 -11.34
N GLU A 27 -10.33 14.44 -10.57
CA GLU A 27 -8.86 14.49 -10.61
C GLU A 27 -8.21 13.17 -10.21
N ASP A 28 -8.80 12.45 -9.25
CA ASP A 28 -8.28 11.18 -8.77
C ASP A 28 -8.50 10.06 -9.80
N ALA A 29 -9.66 10.04 -10.46
CA ALA A 29 -9.91 9.12 -11.57
C ALA A 29 -8.93 9.38 -12.74
N ASN A 30 -8.70 10.65 -13.08
CA ASN A 30 -7.73 11.03 -14.12
C ASN A 30 -6.30 10.64 -13.73
N ARG A 31 -5.93 10.77 -12.45
CA ARG A 31 -4.64 10.34 -11.93
C ARG A 31 -4.43 8.84 -12.13
N VAL A 32 -5.40 8.02 -11.72
CA VAL A 32 -5.32 6.56 -11.91
C VAL A 32 -5.23 6.20 -13.39
N GLN A 33 -6.00 6.85 -14.27
CA GLN A 33 -5.91 6.61 -15.71
C GLN A 33 -4.52 6.92 -16.28
N ARG A 34 -3.87 8.01 -15.85
CA ARG A 34 -2.50 8.32 -16.27
C ARG A 34 -1.50 7.27 -15.80
N MET A 35 -1.62 6.82 -14.56
CA MET A 35 -0.76 5.78 -14.00
C MET A 35 -0.92 4.46 -14.75
N LEU A 36 -2.16 4.05 -15.05
CA LEU A 36 -2.45 2.85 -15.82
C LEU A 36 -1.92 2.90 -17.27
N ALA A 37 -1.70 4.09 -17.81
CA ALA A 37 -1.11 4.27 -19.15
C ALA A 37 0.43 4.22 -19.16
N GLY A 38 1.08 4.22 -17.99
CA GLY A 38 2.54 4.24 -17.83
C GLY A 38 3.09 2.99 -17.13
N ASP A 39 4.42 2.89 -17.08
CA ASP A 39 5.11 1.87 -16.30
C ASP A 39 5.09 2.23 -14.80
N PRO A 40 4.80 1.29 -13.88
CA PRO A 40 4.93 1.51 -12.44
C PRO A 40 6.28 2.07 -11.98
N ALA A 41 7.36 1.84 -12.72
CA ALA A 41 8.67 2.41 -12.43
C ALA A 41 8.71 3.94 -12.57
N ASP A 42 7.86 4.50 -13.45
CA ASP A 42 7.80 5.92 -13.81
C ASP A 42 6.76 6.70 -13.01
N TRP A 43 5.97 6.03 -12.17
CA TRP A 43 4.99 6.70 -11.33
C TRP A 43 5.68 7.62 -10.31
N SER A 44 5.11 8.82 -10.13
CA SER A 44 5.61 9.76 -9.14
C SER A 44 5.25 9.30 -7.72
N ASP A 45 6.13 9.58 -6.75
CA ASP A 45 5.87 9.26 -5.34
C ASP A 45 4.61 9.99 -4.82
N GLU A 46 4.34 11.21 -5.31
CA GLU A 46 3.12 11.97 -4.99
C GLU A 46 1.85 11.26 -5.50
N ASP A 47 1.85 10.78 -6.75
CA ASP A 47 0.68 10.08 -7.28
C ASP A 47 0.43 8.77 -6.53
N ILE A 48 1.49 8.05 -6.18
CA ILE A 48 1.41 6.81 -5.38
C ILE A 48 0.81 7.09 -4.00
N ASP A 49 1.29 8.12 -3.30
CA ASP A 49 0.78 8.48 -1.97
C ASP A 49 -0.68 8.95 -2.02
N ILE A 50 -1.06 9.79 -2.99
CA ILE A 50 -2.43 10.26 -3.14
C ILE A 50 -3.37 9.11 -3.47
N VAL A 51 -3.00 8.25 -4.43
CA VAL A 51 -3.82 7.09 -4.80
C VAL A 51 -3.94 6.14 -3.63
N MET A 52 -2.87 5.85 -2.89
CA MET A 52 -2.95 4.99 -1.71
C MET A 52 -3.87 5.60 -0.64
N ALA A 53 -3.69 6.87 -0.29
CA ALA A 53 -4.52 7.56 0.71
C ALA A 53 -6.00 7.55 0.33
N HIS A 54 -6.31 7.76 -0.94
CA HIS A 54 -7.68 7.75 -1.42
C HIS A 54 -8.22 6.32 -1.62
N ALA A 55 -7.39 5.34 -1.98
CA ALA A 55 -7.81 3.92 -2.05
C ALA A 55 -8.23 3.38 -0.69
N GLN A 56 -7.70 3.95 0.39
CA GLN A 56 -8.16 3.65 1.76
C GLN A 56 -9.54 4.24 2.07
N THR A 57 -10.06 5.21 1.32
CA THR A 57 -11.24 5.98 1.76
C THR A 57 -12.29 6.24 0.68
N THR A 58 -11.90 6.78 -0.47
CA THR A 58 -12.80 7.44 -1.43
C THR A 58 -12.55 7.10 -2.90
N LEU A 59 -11.54 6.28 -3.21
CA LEU A 59 -11.14 5.89 -4.55
C LEU A 59 -11.21 4.38 -4.73
N GLY A 60 -11.95 3.95 -5.74
CA GLY A 60 -12.09 2.53 -6.12
C GLY A 60 -12.71 1.67 -5.03
N GLY A 61 -12.37 0.39 -5.06
CA GLY A 61 -12.65 -0.60 -4.02
C GLY A 61 -11.39 -1.41 -3.65
N PRO A 62 -11.57 -2.62 -3.10
CA PRO A 62 -10.47 -3.50 -2.71
C PRO A 62 -9.40 -3.75 -3.79
N GLU A 63 -9.75 -3.86 -5.07
CA GLU A 63 -8.78 -4.10 -6.15
C GLU A 63 -7.91 -2.89 -6.44
N THR A 64 -8.45 -1.67 -6.32
CA THR A 64 -7.64 -0.44 -6.44
C THR A 64 -6.60 -0.35 -5.33
N PHE A 65 -6.99 -0.68 -4.08
CA PHE A 65 -6.07 -0.78 -2.95
C PHE A 65 -5.00 -1.85 -3.21
N LYS A 66 -5.43 -3.04 -3.61
CA LYS A 66 -4.56 -4.18 -3.88
C LYS A 66 -3.56 -3.90 -5.02
N TRP A 67 -3.98 -3.15 -6.04
CA TRP A 67 -3.15 -2.73 -7.16
C TRP A 67 -2.03 -1.79 -6.75
N ILE A 68 -2.34 -0.75 -5.95
CA ILE A 68 -1.35 0.27 -5.59
C ILE A 68 -0.44 -0.17 -4.43
N LEU A 69 -0.93 -1.05 -3.55
CA LEU A 69 -0.27 -1.46 -2.31
C LEU A 69 1.19 -1.94 -2.48
N PRO A 70 1.54 -2.86 -3.41
CA PRO A 70 2.91 -3.34 -3.52
C PRO A 70 3.90 -2.23 -3.89
N VAL A 71 3.46 -1.30 -4.75
CA VAL A 71 4.27 -0.17 -5.20
C VAL A 71 4.47 0.81 -4.07
N TRP A 72 3.39 1.15 -3.37
CA TRP A 72 3.41 2.03 -2.22
C TRP A 72 4.32 1.48 -1.12
N LEU A 73 4.15 0.22 -0.69
CA LEU A 73 5.01 -0.41 0.33
C LEU A 73 6.49 -0.36 -0.04
N GLY A 74 6.83 -0.74 -1.28
CA GLY A 74 8.22 -0.77 -1.73
C GLY A 74 8.88 0.60 -1.84
N ARG A 75 8.12 1.66 -2.11
CA ARG A 75 8.61 3.05 -2.19
C ARG A 75 8.68 3.70 -0.81
N SER A 76 7.64 3.55 -0.01
CA SER A 76 7.59 4.07 1.37
C SER A 76 8.62 3.42 2.28
N ALA A 77 8.92 2.12 2.12
CA ALA A 77 10.01 1.49 2.88
C ALA A 77 11.39 2.07 2.50
N ALA A 78 11.59 2.49 1.24
CA ALA A 78 12.85 3.06 0.76
C ALA A 78 13.00 4.55 1.11
N ASN A 79 11.89 5.28 1.23
CA ASN A 79 11.87 6.67 1.66
C ASN A 79 10.66 6.93 2.58
N PRO A 80 10.79 6.66 3.89
CA PRO A 80 9.67 6.73 4.85
C PRO A 80 9.04 8.11 5.03
N ARG A 81 9.68 9.18 4.53
CA ARG A 81 9.06 10.51 4.44
C ARG A 81 7.89 10.55 3.45
N HIS A 82 7.80 9.56 2.55
CA HIS A 82 6.65 9.29 1.69
C HIS A 82 5.87 8.10 2.26
N GLY A 83 4.54 8.18 2.30
CA GLY A 83 3.68 7.20 2.98
C GLY A 83 3.33 7.51 4.44
N TRP A 84 3.73 8.68 4.96
CA TRP A 84 3.38 9.17 6.31
C TRP A 84 1.85 9.30 6.56
N ILE A 85 1.04 9.22 5.50
CA ILE A 85 -0.40 9.44 5.54
C ILE A 85 -1.19 8.20 6.04
N THR A 86 -0.53 7.08 6.29
CA THR A 86 -1.18 5.88 6.84
C THR A 86 -0.45 5.38 8.08
N VAL A 87 -1.23 4.87 9.03
CA VAL A 87 -0.73 4.29 10.29
C VAL A 87 -0.98 2.78 10.29
N SER A 88 -0.20 2.05 11.07
CA SER A 88 -0.23 0.58 11.15
C SER A 88 -1.63 0.01 11.40
N GLU A 89 -2.43 0.62 12.27
CA GLU A 89 -3.82 0.19 12.52
C GLU A 89 -4.71 0.30 11.28
N VAL A 90 -4.65 1.43 10.57
CA VAL A 90 -5.46 1.67 9.36
C VAL A 90 -5.06 0.71 8.25
N LEU A 91 -3.75 0.44 8.10
CA LEU A 91 -3.26 -0.50 7.10
C LEU A 91 -3.72 -1.94 7.40
N ALA A 92 -3.64 -2.38 8.66
CA ALA A 92 -4.12 -3.71 9.08
C ALA A 92 -5.62 -3.89 8.85
N ASP A 93 -6.45 -2.93 9.30
CA ASP A 93 -7.91 -2.96 9.06
C ASP A 93 -8.24 -2.96 7.56
N LYS A 94 -7.45 -2.26 6.74
CA LYS A 94 -7.65 -2.25 5.29
C LYS A 94 -7.29 -3.57 4.62
N LEU A 95 -6.23 -4.23 5.05
CA LEU A 95 -5.87 -5.56 4.59
C LEU A 95 -6.98 -6.57 4.92
N ASP A 96 -7.52 -6.53 6.14
CA ASP A 96 -8.63 -7.40 6.55
C ASP A 96 -9.90 -7.11 5.73
N ARG A 97 -10.27 -5.82 5.56
CA ARG A 97 -11.44 -5.43 4.74
C ARG A 97 -11.30 -5.77 3.26
N ALA A 98 -10.07 -5.77 2.74
CA ALA A 98 -9.79 -6.19 1.38
C ALA A 98 -9.75 -7.73 1.22
N GLY A 99 -10.01 -8.48 2.30
CA GLY A 99 -10.03 -9.93 2.28
C GLY A 99 -8.66 -10.54 2.03
N PHE A 100 -7.60 -9.99 2.66
CA PHE A 100 -6.22 -10.44 2.42
C PHE A 100 -6.05 -11.96 2.52
N ASP A 101 -6.72 -12.60 3.48
CA ASP A 101 -6.64 -14.05 3.69
C ASP A 101 -7.27 -14.89 2.56
N ASP A 102 -8.08 -14.27 1.70
CA ASP A 102 -8.68 -14.88 0.52
C ASP A 102 -7.90 -14.57 -0.77
N TRP A 103 -6.86 -13.73 -0.71
CA TRP A 103 -6.04 -13.44 -1.89
C TRP A 103 -5.28 -14.68 -2.36
N PRO A 104 -4.99 -14.79 -3.67
CA PRO A 104 -4.05 -15.78 -4.19
C PRO A 104 -2.77 -15.90 -3.36
N GLU A 105 -2.33 -17.14 -3.11
CA GLU A 105 -1.16 -17.42 -2.26
C GLU A 105 0.08 -16.65 -2.69
N ALA A 106 0.35 -16.59 -4.00
CA ALA A 106 1.47 -15.85 -4.56
C ALA A 106 1.43 -14.34 -4.20
N GLN A 107 0.23 -13.75 -4.15
CA GLN A 107 0.05 -12.34 -3.78
C GLN A 107 0.25 -12.13 -2.29
N ARG A 108 -0.28 -13.03 -1.45
CA ARG A 108 -0.06 -12.97 0.01
C ARG A 108 1.43 -13.10 0.35
N ALA A 109 2.10 -14.11 -0.23
CA ALA A 109 3.52 -14.36 -0.04
C ALA A 109 4.40 -13.20 -0.52
N ALA A 110 3.98 -12.47 -1.56
CA ALA A 110 4.68 -11.29 -2.07
C ALA A 110 4.54 -10.05 -1.16
N ILE A 111 3.38 -9.88 -0.50
CA ILE A 111 3.09 -8.69 0.32
C ILE A 111 3.64 -8.77 1.73
N LEU A 112 3.60 -9.95 2.37
CA LEU A 112 4.04 -10.09 3.77
C LEU A 112 5.47 -9.56 4.00
N PRO A 113 6.49 -9.87 3.17
CA PRO A 113 7.83 -9.31 3.34
C PRO A 113 7.88 -7.79 3.16
N LEU A 114 7.07 -7.23 2.26
CA LEU A 114 7.01 -5.78 2.03
C LEU A 114 6.40 -5.04 3.21
N LEU A 115 5.35 -5.60 3.84
CA LEU A 115 4.76 -5.06 5.06
C LEU A 115 5.77 -5.07 6.21
N SER A 116 6.52 -6.17 6.39
CA SER A 116 7.56 -6.24 7.42
C SER A 116 8.68 -5.22 7.18
N GLN A 117 9.10 -5.02 5.92
CA GLN A 117 10.11 -4.02 5.58
C GLN A 117 9.61 -2.59 5.81
N TRP A 118 8.38 -2.30 5.41
CA TRP A 118 7.77 -0.99 5.63
C TRP A 118 7.66 -0.68 7.12
N LEU A 119 7.16 -1.63 7.93
CA LEU A 119 7.04 -1.48 9.38
C LEU A 119 8.41 -1.17 10.02
N HIS A 120 9.44 -1.95 9.67
CA HIS A 120 10.79 -1.71 10.16
C HIS A 120 11.35 -0.34 9.76
N ALA A 121 11.03 0.12 8.55
CA ALA A 121 11.46 1.43 8.08
C ALA A 121 10.75 2.56 8.85
N GLN A 122 9.46 2.42 9.16
CA GLN A 122 8.71 3.39 9.99
C GLN A 122 9.28 3.49 11.41
N GLU A 123 9.54 2.34 12.04
CA GLU A 123 10.14 2.23 13.39
C GLU A 123 11.49 2.95 13.54
N THR A 124 12.22 3.13 12.44
CA THR A 124 13.60 3.62 12.44
C THR A 124 13.80 4.97 11.76
N ALA A 125 12.79 5.48 11.05
CA ALA A 125 12.91 6.68 10.23
C ALA A 125 12.83 8.01 10.98
N PHE A 126 12.13 8.04 12.13
CA PHE A 126 11.80 9.29 12.84
C PHE A 126 12.26 9.30 14.32
N PRO A 127 13.55 9.00 14.62
CA PRO A 127 14.04 8.95 16.00
C PRO A 127 14.05 10.31 16.71
N ASP A 128 14.04 11.43 15.95
CA ASP A 128 14.22 12.80 16.46
C ASP A 128 12.98 13.70 16.29
N ASP A 129 11.83 13.17 15.84
CA ASP A 129 10.62 13.96 15.69
C ASP A 129 10.03 14.36 17.05
N ALA A 130 9.44 15.57 17.12
CA ALA A 130 8.89 16.15 18.36
C ALA A 130 7.72 15.34 18.96
N VAL A 131 7.16 14.41 18.18
CA VAL A 131 6.21 13.40 18.64
C VAL A 131 7.00 12.09 18.74
N PRO A 132 7.25 11.57 19.96
CA PRO A 132 7.97 10.32 20.13
C PRO A 132 7.27 9.20 19.36
N TYR A 133 8.03 8.43 18.60
CA TYR A 133 7.60 7.13 18.13
C TYR A 133 7.08 6.30 19.32
N ALA A 134 5.83 5.84 19.24
CA ALA A 134 5.19 5.04 20.28
C ALA A 134 5.09 3.59 19.77
N PRO A 135 5.89 2.63 20.29
CA PRO A 135 5.90 1.24 19.83
C PRO A 135 4.54 0.54 19.84
N GLU A 136 3.60 1.04 20.65
CA GLU A 136 2.20 0.65 20.70
C GLU A 136 1.42 0.93 19.40
N ASP A 137 1.75 1.98 18.66
CA ASP A 137 1.05 2.38 17.43
C ASP A 137 1.22 1.31 16.33
N ASP A 138 2.32 0.57 16.39
CA ASP A 138 2.70 -0.48 15.45
C ASP A 138 2.39 -1.90 15.94
N ALA A 139 1.98 -2.05 17.20
CA ALA A 139 1.69 -3.36 17.77
C ALA A 139 0.60 -4.11 17.00
N VAL A 140 -0.38 -3.38 16.46
CA VAL A 140 -1.49 -3.94 15.68
C VAL A 140 -0.98 -4.63 14.42
N LEU A 141 -0.16 -3.94 13.60
CA LEU A 141 0.37 -4.53 12.38
C LEU A 141 1.37 -5.66 12.67
N ARG A 142 2.15 -5.54 13.77
CA ARG A 142 3.07 -6.59 14.21
C ARG A 142 2.36 -7.89 14.55
N GLU A 143 1.28 -7.83 15.34
CA GLU A 143 0.47 -9.00 15.65
C GLU A 143 -0.30 -9.52 14.42
N TRP A 144 -0.79 -8.62 13.56
CA TRP A 144 -1.43 -8.97 12.29
C TRP A 144 -0.48 -9.79 11.38
N LEU A 145 0.79 -9.39 11.29
CA LEU A 145 1.83 -10.09 10.53
C LEU A 145 2.18 -11.43 11.16
N LYS A 146 2.32 -11.49 12.48
CA LYS A 146 2.64 -12.71 13.22
C LYS A 146 1.58 -13.80 13.02
N ALA A 147 0.31 -13.43 12.98
CA ALA A 147 -0.78 -14.37 12.72
C ALA A 147 -0.73 -15.02 11.33
N ARG A 148 0.02 -14.45 10.38
CA ARG A 148 0.04 -14.84 8.96
C ARG A 148 1.41 -15.30 8.46
N THR A 149 2.40 -15.31 9.35
CA THR A 149 3.79 -15.72 9.05
C THR A 149 4.29 -16.85 9.97
N ALA A 150 3.47 -17.28 10.93
CA ALA A 150 3.77 -18.37 11.86
C ALA A 150 3.48 -19.76 11.28
#